data_AF-A0A7X3SQN2-F1
#
_entry.id   AF-A0A7X3SQN2-F1
#
_cell.length_a   1.000
_cell.length_b   1.000
_cell.length_c   1.000
_cell.angle_alpha   90.00
_cell.angle_beta   90.00
_cell.angle_gamma   90.00
#
_symmetry.space_group_name_H-M   'P 1'
#
loop_
_entity.id
_entity.type
_entity.pdbx_description
1 polymer ?
#
loop_
_entity_poly.entity_id
_entity_poly.type
_entity_poly.pdbx_seq_one_letter_code
_entity_poly.pdbx_strand_id
1 'polypeptide(L)'
;MLDYAQLSALFLAAAVVRAGSFERAAQQLNVTPSAISQRVKLLEERLGVVLVVRGQPCTATDVCQRLCQHVEQVALLENSLQESLPSLQAKSQPATLRIAVNADSLATWFIKAMARTEGYLFDLVLDDEEHSADWLRRGEVVAAVTGHSTPIQGCDCHSLGAQRYVATTSPEYCARWFTDGFNEAAAVRAPCLIFNQKDRLQAE
;
A
#
# COMPACT_ATOMS: atom_id res chain seq x y z
N MET A 1 -10.16 -11.51 -24.67
CA MET A 1 -10.59 -11.67 -23.26
C MET A 1 -9.45 -12.40 -22.55
N LEU A 2 -8.98 -11.91 -21.40
CA LEU A 2 -7.92 -12.60 -20.66
C LEU A 2 -8.48 -13.89 -20.06
N ASP A 3 -7.75 -15.00 -20.22
CA ASP A 3 -8.07 -16.27 -19.56
C ASP A 3 -7.48 -16.32 -18.13
N TYR A 4 -7.94 -17.26 -17.28
CA TYR A 4 -7.44 -17.39 -15.91
C TYR A 4 -5.94 -17.71 -15.83
N ALA A 5 -5.38 -18.39 -16.83
CA ALA A 5 -3.95 -18.67 -16.87
C ALA A 5 -3.13 -17.40 -17.11
N GLN A 6 -3.64 -16.49 -17.94
CA GLN A 6 -3.10 -15.17 -18.20
C GLN A 6 -3.21 -14.26 -16.97
N LEU A 7 -4.35 -14.27 -16.26
CA LEU A 7 -4.50 -13.55 -14.98
C LEU A 7 -3.48 -14.01 -13.94
N SER A 8 -3.29 -15.32 -13.82
CA SER A 8 -2.31 -15.88 -12.90
C SER A 8 -0.86 -15.58 -13.33
N ALA A 9 -0.56 -15.53 -14.64
CA ALA A 9 0.76 -15.09 -15.14
C ALA A 9 1.00 -13.59 -14.88
N LEU A 10 -0.03 -12.76 -14.96
CA LEU A 10 0.00 -11.34 -14.59
C LEU A 10 0.30 -11.14 -13.12
N PHE A 11 -0.34 -11.92 -12.25
CA PHE A 11 -0.05 -11.92 -10.82
C PHE A 11 1.43 -12.24 -10.53
N LEU A 12 2.02 -13.20 -11.26
CA LEU A 12 3.44 -13.51 -11.15
C LEU A 12 4.32 -12.35 -11.63
N ALA A 13 3.97 -11.70 -12.75
CA ALA A 13 4.70 -10.52 -13.24
C ALA A 13 4.66 -9.38 -12.20
N ALA A 14 3.49 -9.13 -11.60
CA ALA A 14 3.33 -8.15 -10.53
C ALA A 14 4.23 -8.47 -9.32
N ALA A 15 4.29 -9.74 -8.92
CA ALA A 15 5.16 -10.18 -7.82
C ALA A 15 6.66 -9.97 -8.12
N VAL A 16 7.10 -10.21 -9.36
CA VAL A 16 8.48 -9.94 -9.79
C VAL A 16 8.83 -8.46 -9.70
N VAL A 17 7.92 -7.60 -10.18
CA VAL A 17 8.10 -6.15 -10.14
C VAL A 17 8.19 -5.66 -8.69
N ARG A 18 7.29 -6.13 -7.81
CA ARG A 18 7.31 -5.79 -6.37
C ARG A 18 8.58 -6.25 -5.67
N ALA A 19 9.04 -7.47 -5.95
CA ALA A 19 10.24 -8.02 -5.35
C ALA A 19 11.54 -7.44 -5.97
N GLY A 20 11.43 -6.79 -7.13
CA GLY A 20 12.56 -6.28 -7.93
C GLY A 20 13.48 -7.37 -8.48
N SER A 21 13.12 -8.65 -8.35
CA SER A 21 13.90 -9.82 -8.76
C SER A 21 13.00 -11.05 -8.91
N PHE A 22 13.29 -11.87 -9.93
CA PHE A 22 12.62 -13.15 -10.14
C PHE A 22 12.90 -14.13 -9.01
N GLU A 23 14.12 -14.15 -8.48
CA GLU A 23 14.52 -15.01 -7.37
C GLU A 23 13.76 -14.67 -6.08
N ARG A 24 13.67 -13.38 -5.75
CA ARG A 24 12.94 -12.93 -4.55
C ARG A 24 11.44 -13.22 -4.67
N ALA A 25 10.84 -12.97 -5.83
CA ALA A 25 9.44 -13.29 -6.06
C ALA A 25 9.16 -14.80 -5.98
N ALA A 26 10.06 -15.63 -6.51
CA ALA A 26 9.97 -17.08 -6.44
C ALA A 26 10.00 -17.59 -4.99
N GLN A 27 10.89 -17.03 -4.16
CA GLN A 27 10.95 -17.34 -2.72
C GLN A 27 9.65 -16.95 -2.00
N GLN A 28 9.11 -15.75 -2.26
CA GLN A 28 7.87 -15.28 -1.63
C GLN A 28 6.65 -16.14 -2.01
N LEU A 29 6.63 -16.63 -3.26
CA LEU A 29 5.51 -17.40 -3.81
C LEU A 29 5.68 -18.92 -3.68
N ASN A 30 6.76 -19.40 -3.06
CA ASN A 30 7.10 -20.83 -2.94
C ASN A 30 7.12 -21.59 -4.28
N VAL A 31 7.68 -20.97 -5.32
CA VAL A 31 7.85 -21.56 -6.65
C VAL A 31 9.29 -21.42 -7.14
N THR A 32 9.64 -22.03 -8.27
CA THR A 32 10.98 -21.85 -8.86
C THR A 32 11.05 -20.57 -9.71
N PRO A 33 12.21 -19.88 -9.76
CA PRO A 33 12.40 -18.73 -10.64
C PRO A 33 12.16 -19.06 -12.13
N SER A 34 12.50 -20.29 -12.54
CA SER A 34 12.24 -20.78 -13.89
C SER A 34 10.76 -20.89 -14.22
N ALA A 35 9.93 -21.34 -13.26
CA ALA A 35 8.48 -21.41 -13.44
C ALA A 35 7.87 -20.02 -13.64
N ILE A 36 8.30 -19.02 -12.85
CA ILE A 36 7.86 -17.64 -13.02
C ILE A 36 8.30 -17.09 -14.38
N SER A 37 9.59 -17.22 -14.70
CA SER A 37 10.17 -16.70 -15.96
C SER A 37 9.49 -17.28 -17.20
N GLN A 38 9.19 -18.59 -17.20
CA GLN A 38 8.46 -19.25 -18.29
C GLN A 38 7.03 -18.72 -18.44
N ARG A 39 6.29 -18.58 -17.33
CA ARG A 39 4.90 -18.12 -17.37
C ARG A 39 4.79 -16.66 -17.80
N VAL A 40 5.69 -15.80 -17.33
CA VAL A 40 5.76 -14.39 -17.76
C VAL A 40 6.15 -14.31 -19.23
N LYS A 41 7.15 -15.08 -19.67
CA LYS A 41 7.57 -15.09 -21.08
C LYS A 41 6.46 -15.56 -22.02
N LEU A 42 5.75 -16.63 -21.67
CA LEU A 42 4.60 -17.11 -22.47
C LEU A 42 3.48 -16.06 -22.55
N LEU A 43 3.28 -15.30 -21.48
CA LEU A 43 2.31 -14.21 -21.48
C LEU A 43 2.77 -13.06 -22.39
N GLU A 44 4.04 -12.66 -22.31
CA GLU A 44 4.65 -11.64 -23.19
C GLU A 44 4.56 -12.04 -24.66
N GLU A 45 4.87 -13.30 -24.98
CA GLU A 45 4.76 -13.87 -26.34
C GLU A 45 3.30 -13.85 -26.84
N ARG A 46 2.33 -14.20 -25.99
CA ARG A 46 0.90 -14.18 -26.37
C ARG A 46 0.36 -12.76 -26.56
N LEU A 47 0.82 -11.80 -25.77
CA LEU A 47 0.39 -10.40 -25.85
C LEU A 47 1.18 -9.59 -26.88
N GLY A 48 2.34 -10.08 -27.32
CA GLY A 48 3.25 -9.37 -28.22
C GLY A 48 3.91 -8.14 -27.60
N VAL A 49 3.98 -8.08 -26.26
CA VAL A 49 4.51 -6.93 -25.51
C VAL A 49 5.42 -7.40 -24.39
N VAL A 50 6.44 -6.60 -24.08
CA VAL A 50 7.28 -6.81 -22.90
C VAL A 50 6.55 -6.27 -21.68
N LEU A 51 6.44 -7.09 -20.63
CA LEU A 51 5.78 -6.73 -19.37
C LEU A 51 6.80 -6.36 -18.30
N VAL A 52 7.93 -7.07 -18.24
CA VAL A 52 8.96 -6.86 -17.21
C VAL A 52 10.28 -6.47 -17.86
N VAL A 53 10.76 -5.28 -17.55
CA VAL A 53 12.11 -4.85 -17.91
C VAL A 53 13.10 -5.48 -16.92
N ARG A 54 13.95 -6.35 -17.44
CA ARG A 54 14.96 -7.04 -16.63
C ARG A 54 16.08 -6.06 -16.29
N GLY A 55 16.28 -5.84 -15.00
CA GLY A 55 17.29 -4.95 -14.43
C GLY A 55 17.53 -5.27 -12.96
N GLN A 56 18.39 -4.50 -12.32
CA GLN A 56 18.56 -4.53 -10.86
C GLN A 56 18.23 -3.13 -10.32
N PRO A 57 16.98 -2.86 -9.90
CA PRO A 57 15.84 -3.79 -9.80
C PRO A 57 15.10 -4.04 -11.12
N CYS A 58 14.35 -5.16 -11.21
CA CYS A 58 13.40 -5.41 -12.29
C CYS A 58 12.21 -4.44 -12.19
N THR A 59 11.78 -3.86 -13.31
CA THR A 59 10.71 -2.85 -13.34
C THR A 59 9.59 -3.25 -14.29
N ALA A 60 8.38 -2.74 -14.04
CA ALA A 60 7.24 -2.92 -14.93
C ALA A 60 7.33 -1.98 -16.14
N THR A 61 6.86 -2.43 -17.30
CA THR A 61 6.47 -1.52 -18.39
C THR A 61 5.12 -0.86 -18.08
N ASP A 62 4.79 0.24 -18.77
CA ASP A 62 3.48 0.91 -18.63
C ASP A 62 2.30 -0.04 -18.88
N VAL A 63 2.48 -0.97 -19.82
CA VAL A 63 1.46 -2.00 -20.13
C VAL A 63 1.30 -2.98 -18.97
N CYS A 64 2.41 -3.42 -18.38
CA CYS A 64 2.39 -4.31 -17.22
C CYS A 64 1.71 -3.64 -16.01
N GLN A 65 2.01 -2.37 -15.74
CA GLN A 65 1.34 -1.62 -14.65
C GLN A 65 -0.18 -1.64 -14.84
N ARG A 66 -0.67 -1.24 -16.02
CA ARG A 66 -2.12 -1.21 -16.31
C ARG A 66 -2.78 -2.60 -16.20
N LEU A 67 -2.09 -3.64 -16.67
CA LEU A 67 -2.64 -4.99 -16.59
C LEU A 67 -2.63 -5.52 -15.14
N CYS A 68 -1.60 -5.22 -14.35
CA CYS A 68 -1.55 -5.61 -12.93
C CYS A 68 -2.70 -4.97 -12.16
N GLN A 69 -2.98 -3.68 -12.39
CA GLN A 69 -4.14 -2.98 -11.81
C GLN A 69 -5.44 -3.71 -12.14
N HIS A 70 -5.64 -4.08 -13.41
CA HIS A 70 -6.84 -4.78 -13.82
C HIS A 70 -7.00 -6.14 -13.12
N VAL A 71 -5.90 -6.91 -12.97
CA VAL A 71 -5.93 -8.20 -12.26
C VAL A 71 -6.26 -8.03 -10.78
N GLU A 72 -5.73 -7.01 -10.12
CA GLU A 72 -6.05 -6.71 -8.72
C GLU A 72 -7.54 -6.35 -8.55
N GLN A 73 -8.10 -5.55 -9.47
CA GLN A 73 -9.54 -5.26 -9.48
C GLN A 73 -10.40 -6.51 -9.72
N VAL A 74 -10.00 -7.39 -10.64
CA VAL A 74 -10.71 -8.66 -10.88
C VAL A 74 -10.67 -9.55 -9.64
N ALA A 75 -9.51 -9.68 -8.99
CA ALA A 75 -9.38 -10.48 -7.76
C ALA A 75 -10.27 -9.95 -6.63
N LEU A 76 -10.39 -8.62 -6.50
CA LEU A 76 -11.31 -7.98 -5.56
C LEU A 76 -12.77 -8.32 -5.85
N LEU A 77 -13.19 -8.23 -7.11
CA LEU A 77 -14.56 -8.56 -7.54
C LEU A 77 -14.87 -10.04 -7.33
N GLU A 78 -13.92 -10.93 -7.62
CA GLU A 78 -14.07 -12.38 -7.41
C GLU A 78 -14.23 -12.72 -5.93
N ASN A 79 -13.46 -12.09 -5.04
CA ASN A 79 -13.60 -12.30 -3.61
C ASN A 79 -14.93 -11.77 -3.08
N SER A 80 -15.36 -10.58 -3.50
CA SER A 80 -16.67 -10.04 -3.12
C SER A 80 -17.82 -10.95 -3.58
N LEU A 81 -17.70 -11.53 -4.77
CA LEU A 81 -18.67 -12.51 -5.26
C LEU A 81 -18.69 -13.78 -4.39
N GLN A 82 -17.52 -14.28 -3.96
CA GLN A 82 -17.44 -15.42 -3.06
C GLN A 82 -18.06 -15.15 -1.69
N GLU A 83 -17.84 -13.96 -1.12
CA GLU A 83 -18.49 -13.54 0.12
C GLU A 83 -20.02 -13.53 -0.01
N SER A 84 -20.53 -13.06 -1.16
CA SER A 84 -21.97 -13.03 -1.43
C SER A 84 -22.59 -14.40 -1.75
N LEU A 85 -21.78 -15.37 -2.21
CA LEU A 85 -22.21 -16.70 -2.64
C LEU A 85 -21.36 -17.82 -1.99
N PRO A 86 -21.43 -17.99 -0.66
CA PRO A 86 -20.58 -18.93 0.08
C PRO A 86 -20.78 -20.41 -0.31
N SER A 87 -21.88 -20.74 -0.99
CA SER A 87 -22.16 -22.07 -1.54
C SER A 87 -21.28 -22.44 -2.75
N LEU A 88 -20.67 -21.45 -3.42
CA LEU A 88 -19.69 -21.66 -4.49
C LEU A 88 -18.30 -21.76 -3.86
N GLN A 89 -18.03 -22.84 -3.13
CA GLN A 89 -16.71 -23.12 -2.55
C GLN A 89 -15.68 -23.51 -3.62
N ALA A 90 -15.31 -22.57 -4.48
CA ALA A 90 -13.99 -22.63 -5.08
C ALA A 90 -12.99 -22.16 -4.01
N LYS A 91 -12.02 -23.00 -3.65
CA LYS A 91 -10.89 -22.57 -2.81
C LYS A 91 -10.07 -21.54 -3.59
N SER A 92 -10.47 -20.28 -3.54
CA SER A 92 -9.69 -19.18 -4.09
C SER A 92 -8.62 -18.78 -3.09
N GLN A 93 -7.49 -18.31 -3.60
CA GLN A 93 -6.48 -17.71 -2.75
C GLN A 93 -7.00 -16.37 -2.21
N PRO A 94 -6.70 -16.03 -0.94
CA PRO A 94 -7.03 -14.72 -0.40
C PRO A 94 -6.49 -13.61 -1.33
N ALA A 95 -7.28 -12.57 -1.59
CA ALA A 95 -6.79 -11.44 -2.39
C ALA A 95 -5.84 -10.61 -1.54
N THR A 96 -4.74 -10.18 -2.15
CA THR A 96 -3.82 -9.23 -1.52
C THR A 96 -4.33 -7.81 -1.74
N LEU A 97 -4.63 -7.11 -0.65
CA LEU A 97 -4.96 -5.70 -0.61
C LEU A 97 -3.68 -4.91 -0.41
N ARG A 98 -3.28 -4.15 -1.43
CA ARG A 98 -2.17 -3.22 -1.32
C ARG A 98 -2.67 -1.86 -0.85
N ILE A 99 -2.32 -1.45 0.36
CA ILE A 99 -2.90 -0.28 1.03
C ILE A 99 -1.79 0.70 1.41
N ALA A 100 -1.95 1.95 0.98
CA ALA A 100 -1.15 3.06 1.48
C ALA A 100 -1.66 3.48 2.87
N VAL A 101 -0.78 3.62 3.85
CA VAL A 101 -1.17 3.99 5.22
C VAL A 101 -0.10 4.90 5.82
N ASN A 102 -0.53 5.98 6.49
CA ASN A 102 0.40 6.84 7.21
C ASN A 102 0.96 6.14 8.46
N ALA A 103 2.15 6.55 8.89
CA ALA A 103 2.87 5.91 10.00
C ALA A 103 2.05 5.90 11.31
N ASP A 104 1.34 6.99 11.59
CA ASP A 104 0.59 7.13 12.84
C ASP A 104 -0.65 6.21 12.90
N SER A 105 -1.39 6.08 11.80
CA SER A 105 -2.52 5.14 11.73
C SER A 105 -2.04 3.71 11.85
N LEU A 106 -0.91 3.39 11.19
CA LEU A 106 -0.28 2.06 11.29
C LEU A 106 0.13 1.74 12.73
N ALA A 107 0.73 2.70 13.43
CA ALA A 107 1.21 2.54 14.81
C ALA A 107 0.08 2.45 15.86
N THR A 108 -1.14 2.86 15.53
CA THR A 108 -2.22 3.02 16.52
C THR A 108 -3.39 2.05 16.33
N TRP A 109 -4.23 2.27 15.31
CA TRP A 109 -5.52 1.60 15.15
C TRP A 109 -5.57 0.64 13.95
N PHE A 110 -4.79 0.89 12.90
CA PHE A 110 -4.94 0.22 11.61
C PHE A 110 -4.64 -1.29 11.68
N ILE A 111 -3.58 -1.69 12.39
CA ILE A 111 -3.25 -3.12 12.59
C ILE A 111 -4.40 -3.86 13.28
N LYS A 112 -5.04 -3.24 14.28
CA LYS A 112 -6.19 -3.83 14.97
C LYS A 112 -7.41 -3.95 14.08
N ALA A 113 -7.59 -3.05 13.11
CA ALA A 113 -8.67 -3.12 12.13
C ALA A 113 -8.43 -4.28 11.14
N MET A 114 -7.23 -4.40 10.58
CA MET A 114 -6.88 -5.52 9.69
C MET A 114 -6.96 -6.88 10.37
N ALA A 115 -6.59 -6.97 11.66
CA ALA A 115 -6.70 -8.22 12.41
C ALA A 115 -8.14 -8.73 12.58
N ARG A 116 -9.15 -7.89 12.32
CA ARG A 116 -10.58 -8.25 12.38
C ARG A 116 -11.16 -8.67 11.02
N THR A 117 -10.40 -8.50 9.94
CA THR A 117 -10.82 -8.91 8.60
C THR A 117 -10.26 -10.29 8.28
N GLU A 118 -11.12 -11.19 7.80
CA GLU A 118 -10.73 -12.52 7.32
C GLU A 118 -10.73 -12.55 5.79
N GLY A 119 -10.02 -13.50 5.17
CA GLY A 119 -10.08 -13.71 3.71
C GLY A 119 -9.20 -12.80 2.85
N TYR A 120 -8.39 -11.93 3.46
CA TYR A 120 -7.48 -11.02 2.76
C TYR A 120 -6.04 -11.14 3.24
N LEU A 121 -5.10 -10.91 2.31
CA LEU A 121 -3.70 -10.62 2.62
C LEU A 121 -3.47 -9.12 2.51
N PHE A 122 -2.52 -8.58 3.27
CA PHE A 122 -2.23 -7.14 3.25
C PHE A 122 -0.78 -6.89 2.82
N ASP A 123 -0.62 -5.96 1.88
CA ASP A 123 0.66 -5.41 1.45
C ASP A 123 0.66 -3.91 1.76
N LEU A 124 1.45 -3.51 2.74
CA LEU A 124 1.39 -2.16 3.31
C LEU A 124 2.48 -1.28 2.74
N VAL A 125 2.06 -0.14 2.21
CA VAL A 125 2.97 0.93 1.77
C VAL A 125 2.86 2.05 2.80
N LEU A 126 3.96 2.35 3.48
CA LEU A 126 4.01 3.54 4.32
C LEU A 126 4.02 4.77 3.42
N ASP A 127 2.97 5.59 3.53
CA ASP A 127 2.90 6.88 2.86
C ASP A 127 3.31 8.00 3.83
N ASP A 128 4.17 8.90 3.36
CA ASP A 128 4.63 10.08 4.08
C ASP A 128 3.96 11.38 3.56
N GLU A 129 2.73 11.24 3.08
CA GLU A 129 1.66 12.25 2.96
C GLU A 129 1.38 12.94 1.61
N GLU A 130 2.09 12.66 0.51
CA GLU A 130 1.73 13.30 -0.78
C GLU A 130 1.57 12.35 -1.97
N HIS A 131 1.92 11.07 -1.82
CA HIS A 131 1.96 10.14 -2.97
C HIS A 131 0.77 9.18 -3.03
N SER A 132 -0.02 9.02 -1.96
CA SER A 132 -1.22 8.17 -1.97
C SER A 132 -2.16 8.46 -3.15
N ALA A 133 -2.35 9.74 -3.50
CA ALA A 133 -3.23 10.12 -4.61
C ALA A 133 -2.70 9.66 -5.96
N ASP A 134 -1.40 9.77 -6.18
CA ASP A 134 -0.75 9.31 -7.40
C ASP A 134 -0.67 7.78 -7.45
N TRP A 135 -0.44 7.11 -6.32
CA TRP A 135 -0.48 5.65 -6.24
C TRP A 135 -1.87 5.09 -6.51
N LEU A 136 -2.93 5.73 -6.00
CA LEU A 136 -4.31 5.34 -6.33
C LEU A 136 -4.60 5.55 -7.82
N ARG A 137 -4.22 6.70 -8.39
CA ARG A 137 -4.40 6.97 -9.85
C ARG A 137 -3.61 6.01 -10.73
N ARG A 138 -2.40 5.63 -10.29
CA ARG A 138 -1.53 4.65 -10.95
C ARG A 138 -1.86 3.22 -10.52
N GLY A 139 -2.93 3.01 -9.74
CA GLY A 139 -3.33 1.73 -9.17
C GLY A 139 -2.19 0.89 -8.59
N GLU A 140 -1.19 1.54 -8.01
CA GLU A 140 -0.13 0.89 -7.24
C GLU A 140 -0.63 0.46 -5.85
N VAL A 141 -1.76 1.04 -5.41
CA VAL A 141 -2.50 0.67 -4.21
C VAL A 141 -4.00 0.65 -4.55
N VAL A 142 -4.77 -0.19 -3.87
CA VAL A 142 -6.24 -0.29 -4.03
C VAL A 142 -6.99 0.59 -3.03
N ALA A 143 -6.32 1.01 -1.95
CA ALA A 143 -6.85 1.92 -0.95
C ALA A 143 -5.74 2.75 -0.31
N ALA A 144 -6.09 3.90 0.25
CA ALA A 144 -5.18 4.74 1.01
C ALA A 144 -5.85 5.30 2.27
N VAL A 145 -5.13 5.28 3.39
CA VAL A 145 -5.47 6.01 4.63
C VAL A 145 -4.66 7.30 4.64
N THR A 146 -5.34 8.42 4.45
CA THR A 146 -4.73 9.75 4.33
C THR A 146 -5.45 10.77 5.23
N GLY A 147 -4.72 11.80 5.67
CA GLY A 147 -5.28 12.94 6.40
C GLY A 147 -6.02 13.94 5.49
N HIS A 148 -5.92 13.82 4.17
CA HIS A 148 -6.57 14.72 3.23
C HIS A 148 -7.99 14.25 2.86
N SER A 149 -8.94 15.18 2.87
CA SER A 149 -10.35 14.90 2.52
C SER A 149 -10.65 15.06 1.03
N THR A 150 -9.65 15.31 0.18
CA THR A 150 -9.84 15.63 -1.23
C THR A 150 -10.16 14.34 -2.01
N PRO A 151 -11.36 14.20 -2.60
CA PRO A 151 -11.72 13.00 -3.35
C PRO A 151 -10.82 12.85 -4.58
N ILE A 152 -10.32 11.64 -4.80
CA ILE A 152 -9.58 11.29 -6.00
C ILE A 152 -10.59 10.78 -7.03
N GLN A 153 -10.47 11.24 -8.27
CA GLN A 153 -11.36 10.81 -9.34
C GLN A 153 -11.30 9.29 -9.52
N GLY A 154 -12.45 8.61 -9.45
CA GLY A 154 -12.55 7.16 -9.56
C GLY A 154 -12.36 6.39 -8.24
N CYS A 155 -12.20 7.10 -7.12
CA CYS A 155 -12.14 6.51 -5.78
C CYS A 155 -13.26 7.06 -4.90
N ASP A 156 -13.81 6.21 -4.05
CA ASP A 156 -14.68 6.65 -2.97
C ASP A 156 -13.85 7.18 -1.80
N CYS A 157 -14.32 8.24 -1.15
CA CYS A 157 -13.68 8.83 0.01
C CYS A 157 -14.58 8.66 1.25
N HIS A 158 -14.07 7.99 2.28
CA HIS A 158 -14.80 7.71 3.51
C HIS A 158 -14.08 8.30 4.72
N SER A 159 -14.79 9.09 5.52
CA SER A 159 -14.24 9.59 6.78
C SER A 159 -14.14 8.46 7.81
N LEU A 160 -12.93 8.23 8.33
CA LEU A 160 -12.64 7.19 9.33
C LEU A 160 -12.62 7.73 10.77
N GLY A 161 -12.75 9.04 10.94
CA GLY A 161 -12.66 9.75 12.21
C GLY A 161 -11.58 10.83 12.22
N ALA A 162 -11.18 11.24 13.42
CA ALA A 162 -10.13 12.24 13.63
C ALA A 162 -9.08 11.69 14.59
N GLN A 163 -7.81 11.82 14.21
CA GLN A 163 -6.70 11.48 15.09
C GLN A 163 -6.32 12.69 15.93
N ARG A 164 -6.25 12.51 17.25
CA ARG A 164 -5.88 13.58 18.18
C ARG A 164 -4.40 13.52 18.50
N TYR A 165 -3.66 14.56 18.13
CA TYR A 165 -2.28 14.75 18.53
C TYR A 165 -2.22 15.49 19.86
N VAL A 166 -1.37 15.01 20.76
CA VAL A 166 -1.14 15.62 22.08
C VAL A 166 0.33 15.97 22.17
N ALA A 167 0.63 17.24 22.45
CA ALA A 167 2.00 17.65 22.73
C ALA A 167 2.46 17.00 24.04
N THR A 168 3.54 16.24 23.97
CA THR A 168 4.12 15.53 25.13
C THR A 168 5.58 15.88 25.28
N THR A 169 6.06 15.89 26.52
CA THR A 169 7.46 16.10 26.82
C THR A 169 7.84 15.40 28.11
N SER A 170 9.14 15.23 28.36
CA SER A 170 9.61 14.63 29.62
C SER A 170 9.48 15.63 30.78
N PRO A 171 9.35 15.16 32.02
CA PRO A 171 9.28 16.04 33.20
C PRO A 171 10.48 16.98 33.32
N GLU A 172 11.69 16.52 32.99
CA GLU A 172 12.92 17.31 33.04
C GLU A 172 12.93 18.42 32.00
N TYR A 173 12.38 18.15 30.81
CA TYR A 173 12.24 19.16 29.77
C TYR A 173 11.27 20.26 30.21
N CYS A 174 10.12 19.89 30.80
CA CYS A 174 9.18 20.84 31.39
C CYS A 174 9.85 21.73 32.44
N ALA A 175 10.60 21.13 33.37
CA ALA A 175 11.30 21.88 34.43
C ALA A 175 12.37 22.83 33.88
N ARG A 176 12.95 22.54 32.70
CA ARG A 176 14.00 23.36 32.08
C ARG A 176 13.45 24.48 31.22
N TRP A 177 12.41 24.22 30.43
CA TRP A 177 11.95 25.13 29.37
C TRP A 177 10.57 25.75 29.63
N PHE A 178 9.74 25.11 30.48
CA PHE A 178 8.36 25.52 30.78
C PHE A 178 8.17 25.76 32.29
N THR A 179 9.11 26.45 32.95
CA THR A 179 9.06 26.74 34.39
C THR A 179 7.80 27.48 34.83
N ASP A 180 7.31 28.38 33.98
CA ASP A 180 6.09 29.18 34.20
C ASP A 180 4.92 28.67 33.34
N GLY A 181 4.97 27.39 32.94
CA GLY A 181 4.02 26.77 32.02
C GLY A 181 4.34 27.02 30.54
N PHE A 182 3.45 26.51 29.67
CA PHE A 182 3.56 26.68 28.23
C PHE A 182 3.02 28.05 27.80
N ASN A 183 3.90 28.95 27.38
CA ASN A 183 3.56 30.28 26.86
C ASN A 183 4.40 30.59 25.62
N GLU A 184 4.04 31.64 24.88
CA GLU A 184 4.69 32.02 23.62
C GLU A 184 6.20 32.26 23.76
N ALA A 185 6.62 32.96 24.82
CA ALA A 185 8.03 33.23 25.08
C ALA A 185 8.83 31.96 25.38
N ALA A 186 8.21 30.95 25.99
CA ALA A 186 8.80 29.63 26.19
C ALA A 186 8.82 28.83 24.89
N ALA A 187 7.73 28.85 24.11
CA ALA A 187 7.61 28.13 22.84
C ALA A 187 8.67 28.53 21.81
N VAL A 188 9.01 29.83 21.71
CA VAL A 188 10.06 30.33 20.80
C VAL A 188 11.47 29.85 21.19
N ARG A 189 11.70 29.55 22.47
CA ARG A 189 13.03 29.17 22.99
C ARG A 189 13.21 27.68 23.19
N ALA A 190 12.13 26.97 23.47
CA ALA A 190 12.13 25.55 23.80
C ALA A 190 12.43 24.71 22.53
N PRO A 191 13.44 23.84 22.54
CA PRO A 191 13.76 22.99 21.38
C PRO A 191 12.62 22.03 21.03
N CYS A 192 11.98 22.18 19.86
CA CYS A 192 10.93 21.27 19.41
C CYS A 192 11.51 20.10 18.60
N LEU A 193 10.86 18.94 18.68
CA LEU A 193 11.15 17.80 17.81
C LEU A 193 10.25 17.90 16.58
N ILE A 194 10.88 17.86 15.41
CA ILE A 194 10.20 17.79 14.11
C ILE A 194 10.60 16.44 13.52
N PHE A 195 9.62 15.61 13.13
CA PHE A 195 9.90 14.25 12.70
C PHE A 195 10.75 14.22 11.41
N ASN A 196 10.44 15.10 10.46
CA ASN A 196 11.23 15.35 9.26
C ASN A 196 10.91 16.74 8.69
N GLN A 197 11.59 17.17 7.62
CA GLN A 197 11.33 18.48 7.00
C GLN A 197 9.92 18.64 6.41
N LYS A 198 9.17 17.54 6.28
CA LYS A 198 7.80 17.53 5.76
C LYS A 198 6.75 17.59 6.88
N ASP A 199 7.13 17.39 8.14
CA ASP A 199 6.26 17.50 9.30
C ASP A 199 5.97 18.98 9.56
N ARG A 200 4.80 19.43 9.11
CA ARG A 200 4.33 20.82 9.25
C ARG A 200 3.43 21.01 10.47
N LEU A 201 3.12 19.95 11.23
CA LEU A 201 2.21 20.02 12.38
C LEU A 201 2.68 21.02 13.45
N GLN A 202 3.99 21.27 13.54
CA GLN A 202 4.58 22.22 14.49
C GLN A 202 4.72 23.65 13.92
N ALA A 203 4.45 23.84 12.63
CA ALA A 203 4.63 25.10 11.90
C ALA A 203 3.29 25.76 11.48
N GLU A 204 2.18 25.05 11.66
CA GLU A 204 0.80 25.53 11.47
C GLU A 204 0.18 26.00 12.80
#